data_AF-A0A846CM12-F1
#
_entry.id   AF-A0A846CM12-F1
#
_cell.length_a   1.000
_cell.length_b   1.000
_cell.length_c   1.000
_cell.angle_alpha   90.00
_cell.angle_beta   90.00
_cell.angle_gamma   90.00
#
_symmetry.space_group_name_H-M   'P 1'
#
loop_
_entity.id
_entity.type
_entity.pdbx_description
1 polymer ?
#
loop_
_entity_poly.entity_id
_entity_poly.type
_entity_poly.pdbx_seq_one_letter_code
_entity_poly.pdbx_strand_id
1 'polypeptide(L)'
;MGSFLLTWLMATISLLITAFVVPGVRIDSIPAAAVAAIVLGLVNAIVKPVLTVLTLPLTILSLGLFLLVVNGISLSLAGYFTPGLEVDGFWPAVIGAIVLSLVSSFIGGFVNKPEESENL
;
A
#
# COMPACT_ATOMS: atom_id res chain seq x y z
N MET A 1 18.99 -2.47 -10.03
CA MET A 1 17.76 -2.71 -10.82
C MET A 1 16.85 -3.82 -10.26
N GLY A 2 17.38 -4.95 -9.77
CA GLY A 2 16.53 -6.08 -9.32
C GLY A 2 15.56 -5.77 -8.16
N SER A 3 15.87 -4.78 -7.33
CA SER A 3 15.03 -4.37 -6.20
C SER A 3 13.69 -3.78 -6.64
N PHE A 4 13.62 -3.03 -7.74
CA PHE A 4 12.37 -2.39 -8.16
C PHE A 4 11.33 -3.40 -8.62
N LEU A 5 11.74 -4.40 -9.41
CA LEU A 5 10.86 -5.48 -9.88
C LEU A 5 10.37 -6.32 -8.70
N LEU A 6 11.25 -6.63 -7.74
CA LEU A 6 10.87 -7.39 -6.56
C LEU A 6 9.91 -6.60 -5.67
N THR A 7 10.19 -5.33 -5.38
CA THR A 7 9.29 -4.45 -4.59
C THR A 7 7.93 -4.30 -5.28
N TRP A 8 7.91 -4.14 -6.60
CA TRP A 8 6.66 -4.07 -7.35
C TRP A 8 5.86 -5.37 -7.29
N LEU A 9 6.52 -6.52 -7.45
CA LEU A 9 5.88 -7.83 -7.34
C LEU A 9 5.34 -8.06 -5.93
N MET A 10 6.10 -7.71 -4.90
CA MET A 10 5.67 -7.77 -3.50
C MET A 10 4.45 -6.89 -3.27
N ALA A 11 4.47 -5.64 -3.77
CA ALA A 11 3.34 -4.72 -3.65
C ALA A 11 2.08 -5.24 -4.37
N THR A 12 2.26 -5.86 -5.54
CA THR A 12 1.18 -6.50 -6.30
C THR A 12 0.54 -7.63 -5.51
N ILE A 13 1.36 -8.53 -4.96
CA ILE A 13 0.89 -9.66 -4.14
C ILE A 13 0.20 -9.15 -2.87
N SER A 14 0.80 -8.18 -2.18
CA SER A 14 0.20 -7.59 -0.98
C SER A 14 -1.15 -6.95 -1.27
N LEU A 15 -1.28 -6.24 -2.39
CA LEU A 15 -2.52 -5.61 -2.82
C LEU A 15 -3.59 -6.64 -3.17
N LEU A 16 -3.20 -7.72 -3.84
CA LEU A 16 -4.10 -8.83 -4.16
C LEU A 16 -4.65 -9.47 -2.88
N ILE A 17 -3.78 -9.82 -1.93
CA ILE A 17 -4.19 -10.37 -0.63
C ILE A 17 -5.09 -9.39 0.13
N THR A 18 -4.77 -8.10 0.09
CA THR A 18 -5.58 -7.05 0.74
C THR A 18 -7.00 -7.03 0.18
N ALA A 19 -7.15 -7.06 -1.14
CA ALA A 19 -8.46 -7.09 -1.79
C ALA A 19 -9.27 -8.35 -1.43
N PHE A 20 -8.61 -9.49 -1.20
CA PHE A 20 -9.30 -10.69 -0.72
C PHE A 20 -9.76 -10.59 0.74
N VAL A 21 -9.02 -9.88 1.59
CA VAL A 21 -9.30 -9.79 3.03
C VAL A 21 -10.29 -8.67 3.36
N VAL A 22 -10.25 -7.55 2.61
CA VAL A 22 -11.02 -6.35 2.92
C VAL A 22 -12.29 -6.26 2.09
N PRO A 23 -13.48 -6.44 2.69
CA PRO A 23 -14.73 -6.23 1.97
C PRO A 23 -14.84 -4.76 1.54
N GLY A 24 -15.06 -4.53 0.25
CA GLY A 24 -15.10 -3.19 -0.37
C GLY A 24 -13.82 -2.78 -1.11
N VAL A 25 -12.79 -3.63 -1.15
CA VAL A 25 -11.66 -3.50 -2.10
C VAL A 25 -11.74 -4.66 -3.08
N ARG A 26 -12.09 -4.39 -4.34
CA ARG A 26 -12.26 -5.43 -5.38
C ARG A 26 -11.20 -5.30 -6.44
N ILE A 27 -10.66 -6.42 -6.89
CA ILE A 27 -9.73 -6.50 -8.01
C ILE A 27 -10.26 -7.51 -9.02
N ASP A 28 -10.45 -7.06 -10.26
CA ASP A 28 -11.07 -7.88 -11.31
C ASP A 28 -10.10 -8.89 -11.94
N SER A 29 -8.80 -8.60 -11.91
CA SER A 29 -7.79 -9.45 -12.56
C SER A 29 -6.38 -9.26 -11.99
N ILE A 30 -5.52 -10.28 -12.17
CA ILE A 30 -4.09 -10.19 -11.77
C ILE A 30 -3.36 -9.04 -12.48
N PRO A 31 -3.55 -8.80 -13.80
CA PRO A 31 -2.96 -7.64 -14.47
C PRO A 31 -3.43 -6.31 -13.86
N ALA A 32 -4.69 -6.20 -13.44
CA ALA A 32 -5.19 -5.00 -12.75
C ALA A 32 -4.48 -4.77 -11.42
N ALA A 33 -4.22 -5.83 -10.62
CA ALA A 33 -3.42 -5.73 -9.40
C ALA A 33 -1.99 -5.21 -9.68
N ALA A 34 -1.39 -5.70 -10.76
CA ALA A 34 -0.04 -5.35 -11.16
C ALA A 34 0.06 -3.87 -11.56
N VAL A 35 -0.90 -3.40 -12.37
CA VAL A 35 -1.03 -1.97 -12.73
C VAL A 35 -1.32 -1.13 -11.48
N ALA A 36 -2.22 -1.60 -10.61
CA ALA A 36 -2.58 -0.89 -9.39
C ALA A 36 -1.38 -0.73 -8.44
N ALA A 37 -0.49 -1.71 -8.36
CA ALA A 37 0.74 -1.61 -7.57
C ALA A 37 1.69 -0.52 -8.12
N ILE A 38 1.77 -0.35 -9.45
CA ILE A 38 2.54 0.74 -10.08
C ILE A 38 1.90 2.09 -9.73
N VAL A 39 0.59 2.19 -9.96
CA VAL A 39 -0.18 3.42 -9.72
C VAL A 39 -0.11 3.79 -8.24
N LEU A 40 -0.28 2.84 -7.32
CA LEU A 40 -0.17 3.06 -5.90
C LEU A 40 1.24 3.49 -5.49
N GLY A 41 2.29 2.92 -6.11
CA GLY A 41 3.67 3.36 -5.93
C GLY A 41 3.86 4.83 -6.34
N LEU A 42 3.31 5.22 -7.50
CA LEU A 42 3.35 6.58 -8.01
C LEU A 42 2.55 7.55 -7.14
N VAL A 43 1.33 7.16 -6.76
CA VAL A 43 0.48 7.90 -5.82
C VAL A 43 1.23 8.10 -4.51
N ASN A 44 1.86 7.07 -3.96
CA ASN A 44 2.65 7.21 -2.73
C ASN A 44 3.88 8.11 -2.91
N ALA A 45 4.50 8.13 -4.09
CA ALA A 45 5.63 9.02 -4.37
C ALA A 45 5.24 10.51 -4.38
N ILE A 46 3.97 10.84 -4.65
CA ILE A 46 3.48 12.22 -4.77
C ILE A 46 2.59 12.60 -3.57
N VAL A 47 1.57 11.81 -3.27
CA VAL A 47 0.56 12.09 -2.25
C VAL A 47 1.14 12.05 -0.86
N LYS A 48 1.96 11.05 -0.52
CA LYS A 48 2.54 10.99 0.83
C LYS A 48 3.39 12.21 1.17
N PRO A 49 4.36 12.67 0.36
CA PRO A 49 5.16 13.83 0.75
C PRO A 49 4.33 15.11 0.84
N VAL A 50 3.41 15.34 -0.09
CA VAL A 50 2.53 16.52 -0.08
C VAL A 50 1.64 16.50 1.17
N LEU A 51 0.94 15.40 1.42
CA LEU A 51 0.06 15.29 2.57
C LEU A 51 0.86 15.29 3.88
N THR A 52 1.96 14.55 3.98
CA THR A 52 2.74 14.48 5.23
C THR A 52 3.29 15.83 5.65
N VAL A 53 3.73 16.68 4.73
CA VAL A 53 4.19 18.03 5.07
C VAL A 53 3.04 18.90 5.58
N LEU A 54 1.89 18.87 4.89
CA LEU A 54 0.71 19.64 5.30
C LEU A 54 0.09 19.11 6.60
N THR A 55 0.13 17.80 6.80
CA THR A 55 -0.57 17.13 7.88
C THR A 55 0.33 16.85 9.06
N LEU A 56 1.65 17.04 8.97
CA LEU A 56 2.63 16.80 10.03
C LEU A 56 2.18 17.31 11.42
N PRO A 57 1.80 18.59 11.60
CA PRO A 57 1.36 19.08 12.92
C PRO A 57 0.09 18.39 13.40
N LEU A 58 -0.84 18.11 12.47
CA LEU A 58 -2.08 17.40 12.78
C LEU A 58 -1.85 15.91 13.05
N THR A 59 -0.88 15.29 12.38
CA THR A 59 -0.46 13.90 12.59
C THR A 59 0.12 13.76 13.99
N ILE A 60 0.95 14.70 14.44
CA ILE A 60 1.47 14.72 15.82
C ILE A 60 0.32 14.90 16.82
N LEU A 61 -0.57 15.86 16.57
CA LEU A 61 -1.71 16.14 17.44
C LEU A 61 -2.70 14.97 17.52
N SER A 62 -2.86 14.22 16.43
CA SER A 62 -3.74 13.05 16.31
C SER A 62 -3.04 11.72 16.61
N LEU A 63 -1.81 11.75 17.14
CA LEU A 63 -1.01 10.56 17.47
C LEU A 63 -0.87 9.57 16.31
N GLY A 64 -0.78 10.07 15.08
CA GLY A 64 -0.64 9.23 13.89
C GLY A 64 -1.95 8.78 13.26
N LEU A 65 -3.12 9.09 13.84
CA LEU A 65 -4.42 8.73 13.24
C LEU A 65 -4.58 9.30 11.82
N PHE A 66 -4.06 10.50 11.58
CA PHE A 66 -4.10 11.11 10.26
C PHE A 66 -3.28 10.35 9.20
N LEU A 67 -2.27 9.56 9.60
CA LEU A 67 -1.53 8.71 8.65
C LEU A 67 -2.42 7.63 8.05
N LEU A 68 -3.40 7.11 8.80
CA LEU A 68 -4.37 6.13 8.27
C LEU A 68 -5.23 6.77 7.16
N VAL A 69 -5.63 8.02 7.36
CA VAL A 69 -6.36 8.81 6.36
C VAL A 69 -5.52 9.01 5.11
N VAL A 70 -4.26 9.41 5.25
CA VAL A 70 -3.34 9.61 4.12
C VAL A 70 -3.14 8.32 3.33
N ASN A 71 -2.86 7.19 4.00
CA ASN A 71 -2.68 5.92 3.30
C ASN A 71 -3.99 5.42 2.66
N GLY A 72 -5.14 5.65 3.31
CA GLY A 72 -6.46 5.33 2.74
C GLY A 72 -6.75 6.16 1.49
N ILE A 73 -6.47 7.47 1.52
CA ILE A 73 -6.59 8.35 0.35
C ILE A 73 -5.69 7.85 -0.78
N SER A 74 -4.43 7.48 -0.49
CA SER A 74 -3.54 6.91 -1.50
C SER A 74 -4.12 5.65 -2.15
N LEU A 75 -4.69 4.74 -1.36
CA LEU A 75 -5.29 3.51 -1.89
C LEU A 75 -6.55 3.79 -2.72
N SER A 76 -7.43 4.65 -2.24
CA SER A 76 -8.63 5.07 -2.97
C SER A 76 -8.27 5.75 -4.30
N LEU A 77 -7.26 6.61 -4.29
CA LEU A 77 -6.77 7.30 -5.49
C LEU A 77 -6.14 6.31 -6.48
N ALA A 78 -5.42 5.30 -5.98
CA ALA A 78 -4.90 4.24 -6.85
C ALA A 78 -6.01 3.41 -7.50
N GLY A 79 -7.10 3.12 -6.77
CA GLY A 79 -8.30 2.51 -7.34
C GLY A 79 -8.95 3.39 -8.41
N TYR A 80 -9.08 4.69 -8.14
CA TYR A 80 -9.63 5.64 -9.12
C TYR A 80 -8.84 5.67 -10.46
N PHE A 81 -7.52 5.57 -10.40
CA PHE A 81 -6.66 5.59 -11.58
C PHE A 81 -6.41 4.22 -12.20
N THR A 82 -6.86 3.12 -11.57
CA THR A 82 -6.61 1.77 -12.08
C THR A 82 -7.91 1.08 -12.46
N PRO A 83 -8.20 0.94 -13.77
CA PRO A 83 -9.31 0.12 -14.23
C PRO A 83 -9.17 -1.32 -13.68
N GLY A 84 -10.21 -1.78 -13.00
CA GLY A 84 -10.24 -3.11 -12.36
C GLY A 84 -9.73 -3.17 -10.93
N LEU A 85 -9.47 -2.02 -10.26
CA LEU A 85 -9.37 -1.91 -8.80
C LEU A 85 -10.47 -0.96 -8.31
N GLU A 86 -11.48 -1.50 -7.62
CA GLU A 86 -12.54 -0.71 -7.01
C GLU A 86 -12.35 -0.60 -5.49
N VAL A 87 -12.56 0.60 -4.96
CA VAL A 87 -12.51 0.87 -3.52
C VAL A 87 -13.79 1.59 -3.12
N ASP A 88 -14.68 0.89 -2.41
CA ASP A 88 -16.04 1.34 -2.10
C ASP A 88 -16.06 2.35 -0.93
N GLY A 89 -15.68 3.59 -1.21
CA GLY A 89 -15.76 4.69 -0.25
C GLY A 89 -14.61 4.73 0.76
N PHE A 90 -14.78 5.54 1.81
CA PHE A 90 -13.69 5.90 2.71
C PHE A 90 -13.26 4.78 3.68
N TRP A 91 -14.21 4.08 4.29
CA TRP A 91 -13.90 3.06 5.29
C TRP A 91 -13.14 1.86 4.71
N PRO A 92 -13.55 1.26 3.58
CA PRO A 92 -12.77 0.22 2.92
C PRO A 92 -11.40 0.70 2.46
N ALA A 93 -11.27 1.98 2.06
CA ALA A 93 -9.97 2.55 1.71
C ALA A 93 -9.01 2.60 2.92
N VAL A 94 -9.49 3.05 4.08
CA VAL A 94 -8.67 3.11 5.31
C VAL A 94 -8.32 1.70 5.80
N ILE A 95 -9.31 0.79 5.87
CA ILE A 95 -9.08 -0.59 6.30
C ILE A 95 -8.16 -1.31 5.31
N GLY A 96 -8.39 -1.13 4.02
CA GLY A 96 -7.55 -1.62 2.93
C GLY A 96 -6.11 -1.15 3.08
N ALA A 97 -5.90 0.14 3.35
CA ALA A 97 -4.56 0.67 3.55
C ALA A 97 -3.84 0.10 4.78
N ILE A 98 -4.56 -0.14 5.88
CA ILE A 98 -4.03 -0.81 7.08
C ILE A 98 -3.61 -2.24 6.74
N VAL A 99 -4.53 -3.02 6.17
CA VAL A 99 -4.27 -4.43 5.82
C VAL A 99 -3.13 -4.53 4.82
N LEU A 100 -3.10 -3.67 3.80
CA LEU A 100 -2.01 -3.60 2.82
C LEU A 100 -0.66 -3.34 3.47
N SER A 101 -0.60 -2.42 4.42
CA SER A 101 0.64 -2.10 5.13
C SER A 101 1.10 -3.29 5.97
N LEU A 102 0.17 -3.97 6.66
CA LEU A 102 0.47 -5.17 7.44
C LEU A 102 0.96 -6.32 6.57
N VAL A 103 0.25 -6.62 5.47
CA VAL A 103 0.62 -7.68 4.53
C VAL A 103 1.98 -7.38 3.90
N SER A 104 2.20 -6.14 3.46
CA SER A 104 3.47 -5.72 2.86
C SER A 104 4.64 -5.85 3.84
N SER A 105 4.46 -5.44 5.10
CA SER A 105 5.47 -5.60 6.15
C SER A 105 5.74 -7.06 6.47
N PHE A 106 4.70 -7.90 6.53
CA PHE A 106 4.82 -9.32 6.79
C PHE A 106 5.63 -10.00 5.69
N ILE A 107 5.23 -9.83 4.43
CA ILE A 107 5.91 -10.42 3.27
C ILE A 107 7.35 -9.89 3.16
N GLY A 108 7.54 -8.57 3.31
CA GLY A 108 8.87 -7.96 3.27
C GLY A 108 9.80 -8.47 4.38
N GLY A 109 9.26 -8.81 5.54
CA GLY A 109 9.99 -9.41 6.65
C GLY A 109 10.50 -10.84 6.37
N PHE A 110 9.75 -11.64 5.60
CA PHE A 110 10.22 -12.98 5.19
C PHE A 110 11.28 -12.92 4.09
N VAL A 111 11.19 -11.94 3.20
CA VAL A 111 12.14 -11.78 2.09
C VAL A 111 13.46 -11.17 2.56
N ASN A 112 13.43 -10.23 3.53
CA ASN A 112 14.62 -9.74 4.20
C ASN A 112 14.97 -10.61 5.40
N LYS A 113 15.38 -11.86 5.17
CA LYS A 113 16.17 -12.58 6.16
C LYS A 113 17.61 -12.09 6.01
N PRO A 114 18.22 -11.41 7.00
CA PRO A 114 19.65 -11.13 6.96
C PRO A 114 20.35 -12.48 6.84
N GLU A 115 21.17 -12.63 5.80
CA GLU A 115 22.16 -13.70 5.75
C GLU A 115 22.99 -13.57 7.02
N GLU A 116 22.72 -14.48 7.95
CA GLU A 116 23.56 -14.79 9.08
C GLU A 116 24.94 -15.03 8.50
N SER A 117 25.84 -14.08 8.77
CA SER A 117 27.25 -14.16 8.43
C SER A 117 27.82 -15.38 9.12
N GLU A 118 27.77 -16.51 8.42
CA GLU A 118 28.53 -17.71 8.67
C GLU A 118 30.01 -17.34 8.46
N ASN A 119 30.64 -16.79 9.50
CA ASN A 119 32.09 -16.64 9.65
C ASN A 119 32.41 -16.33 11.12
N LEU A 120 32.45 -17.37 11.96
CA LEU A 120 33.43 -17.48 13.04
C LEU A 120 33.86 -18.95 13.14
#